data_AF-A0A3D0URF9-F1
#
_entry.id   AF-A0A3D0URF9-F1
#
_cell.length_a   1.000
_cell.length_b   1.000
_cell.length_c   1.000
_cell.angle_alpha   90.00
_cell.angle_beta   90.00
_cell.angle_gamma   90.00
#
_symmetry.space_group_name_H-M   'P 1'
#
loop_
_entity.id
_entity.type
_entity.pdbx_description
1 polymer ?
#
loop_
_entity_poly.entity_id
_entity_poly.type
_entity_poly.pdbx_seq_one_letter_code
_entity_poly.pdbx_strand_id
1 'polypeptide(L)' 'MFKASKDENTLLPYKYRKIFKASYGEPGRGKDQYGANAEDLILLVPIGTLIKDSEGHVLHIFSKDEETWTIVK' A
#
# COMPACT_ATOMS: atom_id res chain seq x y z
N MET A 1 -0.15 -1.53 1.65
CA MET A 1 0.87 -2.30 0.92
C MET A 1 1.15 -1.64 -0.42
N PHE A 2 2.38 -1.68 -0.90
CA PHE A 2 2.75 -1.29 -2.26
C PHE A 2 3.09 -2.54 -3.08
N LYS A 3 2.72 -2.55 -4.36
CA LYS A 3 3.05 -3.62 -5.30
C LYS A 3 3.62 -3.02 -6.58
N ALA A 4 4.78 -3.51 -7.00
CA ALA A 4 5.36 -3.17 -8.29
C ALA A 4 4.60 -3.88 -9.42
N SER A 5 4.33 -3.15 -10.50
CA SER A 5 3.76 -3.70 -11.72
C SER A 5 4.44 -3.09 -12.94
N LYS A 6 4.78 -3.93 -13.91
CA LYS A 6 5.24 -3.52 -15.25
C LYS A 6 4.17 -2.79 -16.07
N ASP A 7 2.90 -3.00 -15.75
CA ASP A 7 1.78 -2.43 -16.50
C ASP A 7 1.53 -0.97 -16.10
N GLU A 8 2.03 -0.57 -14.92
CA GLU A 8 2.00 0.79 -14.44
C GLU A 8 3.19 1.60 -14.96
N ASN A 9 2.87 2.72 -15.60
CA ASN A 9 3.87 3.60 -16.24
C ASN A 9 3.98 4.97 -15.55
N THR A 10 3.00 5.35 -14.73
CA THR A 10 2.93 6.72 -14.18
C THR A 10 2.56 6.75 -12.71
N LEU A 11 3.11 7.73 -11.99
CA LEU A 11 2.70 8.06 -10.61
C LEU A 11 1.61 9.14 -10.56
N LEU A 12 0.95 9.42 -11.69
CA LEU A 12 -0.12 10.42 -11.77
C LEU A 12 -1.25 10.20 -10.75
N PRO A 13 -1.71 8.96 -10.45
CA PRO A 13 -2.75 8.74 -9.44
C PRO A 13 -2.37 9.30 -8.07
N TYR A 14 -1.10 9.18 -7.68
CA TYR A 14 -0.55 9.65 -6.40
C TYR A 14 -0.38 11.18 -6.34
N LYS A 15 -0.29 11.82 -7.52
CA LYS A 15 -0.26 13.29 -7.60
C LYS A 15 -1.64 13.88 -7.30
N TYR A 16 -2.71 13.27 -7.83
CA TYR A 16 -4.08 13.74 -7.63
C TYR A 16 -4.65 13.34 -6.28
N ARG A 17 -4.33 12.13 -5.80
CA ARG A 17 -4.76 11.63 -4.49
C ARG A 17 -3.54 11.44 -3.61
N LYS A 18 -3.46 12.19 -2.51
CA LYS A 18 -2.35 12.12 -1.54
C LYS A 18 -2.61 11.19 -0.37
N ILE A 19 -3.88 10.97 -0.03
CA ILE A 19 -4.28 10.20 1.16
C ILE A 19 -4.93 8.90 0.71
N PHE A 20 -4.28 7.81 1.10
CA PHE A 20 -4.70 6.43 0.88
C PHE A 20 -4.89 5.80 2.26
N LYS A 21 -6.12 5.38 2.56
CA LYS A 21 -6.47 4.75 3.84
C LYS A 21 -7.07 3.39 3.54
N ALA A 22 -6.56 2.36 4.21
CA ALA A 22 -7.16 1.04 4.16
C ALA A 22 -8.53 1.04 4.84
N SER A 23 -9.36 0.08 4.46
CA SER A 23 -10.64 -0.14 5.11
C SER A 23 -10.45 -0.56 6.56
N TYR A 24 -11.41 -0.23 7.41
CA TYR A 24 -11.43 -0.75 8.78
C TYR A 24 -12.04 -2.15 8.80
N GLY A 25 -11.52 -3.02 9.67
CA GLY A 25 -12.13 -4.33 9.91
C GLY A 25 -13.53 -4.19 10.50
N GLU A 26 -14.31 -5.27 10.42
CA GLU A 26 -15.63 -5.28 11.04
C GLU A 26 -15.49 -5.29 12.58
N PRO A 27 -16.38 -4.60 13.31
CA PRO A 27 -16.42 -4.68 14.76
C PRO A 27 -16.90 -6.08 15.19
N GLY A 28 -16.36 -6.56 16.31
CA GLY A 28 -16.87 -7.75 16.98
C GLY A 28 -18.32 -7.57 17.41
N ARG A 29 -19.04 -8.69 17.55
CA ARG A 29 -20.42 -8.73 18.05
C ARG A 29 -20.47 -9.52 19.36
N GLY A 30 -21.57 -9.35 20.11
CA GLY A 30 -21.77 -10.09 21.36
C GLY A 30 -21.74 -11.61 21.16
N LYS A 31 -21.58 -12.37 22.26
CA LYS A 31 -21.40 -13.84 22.26
C LYS A 31 -20.07 -14.29 21.65
N ASP A 32 -18.98 -13.68 22.08
CA ASP A 32 -17.61 -14.06 21.68
C ASP A 32 -17.37 -14.07 20.16
N GLN A 33 -18.09 -13.23 19.42
CA GLN A 33 -17.96 -13.11 17.97
C GLN A 33 -16.90 -12.06 17.63
N TYR A 34 -15.73 -12.50 17.17
CA TYR A 34 -14.69 -11.63 16.64
C TYR A 34 -15.11 -11.03 15.30
N GLY A 35 -14.78 -9.77 15.08
CA GLY A 35 -15.01 -9.09 13.81
C GLY A 35 -13.97 -9.48 12.75
N ALA A 36 -14.32 -9.36 11.48
CA ALA A 36 -13.44 -9.69 10.37
C ALA A 36 -12.31 -8.66 10.20
N ASN A 37 -11.12 -9.13 9.84
CA ASN A 37 -10.04 -8.22 9.43
C ASN A 37 -10.40 -7.55 8.11
N ALA A 38 -10.00 -6.29 7.94
CA ALA A 38 -10.13 -5.60 6.68
C ALA A 38 -9.11 -6.11 5.65
N GLU A 39 -9.47 -5.95 4.38
CA GLU A 39 -8.57 -6.21 3.27
C GLU A 39 -7.44 -5.17 3.21
N ASP A 40 -6.26 -5.64 2.80
CA ASP A 40 -5.10 -4.79 2.60
C ASP A 40 -5.34 -3.79 1.47
N LEU A 41 -5.01 -2.52 1.70
CA LEU A 41 -4.94 -1.54 0.62
C LEU A 41 -3.65 -1.74 -0.18
N ILE A 42 -3.78 -2.18 -1.42
CA ILE A 42 -2.66 -2.35 -2.36
C ILE A 42 -2.56 -1.12 -3.26
N LEU A 43 -1.37 -0.50 -3.27
CA LEU A 43 -1.03 0.65 -4.10
C LEU A 43 -0.04 0.20 -5.19
N LEU A 44 -0.47 0.28 -6.46
CA LEU A 44 0.34 -0.14 -7.60
C LEU A 44 1.35 0.93 -8.01
N VAL A 45 2.61 0.55 -8.17
CA VAL A 45 3.68 1.47 -8.60
C VAL A 45 4.48 0.89 -9.76
N PRO A 46 5.00 1.73 -10.67
CA PRO A 46 5.93 1.27 -11.71
C PRO A 46 7.18 0.61 -11.14
N ILE A 47 7.77 -0.31 -11.90
CA ILE A 47 9.10 -0.86 -11.60
C ILE A 47 10.14 0.28 -11.63
N GLY A 48 11.09 0.25 -10.70
CA GLY A 48 12.08 1.32 -10.51
C GLY A 48 11.59 2.46 -9.61
N THR A 49 10.37 2.37 -9.06
CA THR A 49 9.88 3.36 -8.09
C THR A 49 10.67 3.31 -6.79
N LEU A 50 11.06 4.49 -6.31
CA LEU A 50 11.80 4.67 -5.07
C LEU A 50 10.91 5.33 -4.02
N ILE A 51 10.76 4.68 -2.86
CA ILE A 51 10.00 5.21 -1.72
C ILE A 51 10.95 5.91 -0.76
N LYS A 52 10.63 7.16 -0.40
CA LYS A 52 11.32 7.94 0.62
C LYS A 52 10.39 8.37 1.73
N ASP A 53 10.93 8.59 2.93
CA ASP A 53 10.23 9.31 3.98
C ASP A 53 10.22 10.83 3.73
N SER A 54 9.62 11.59 4.64
CA SER A 54 9.58 13.06 4.58
C SER A 54 10.93 13.72 4.82
N GLU A 55 11.89 13.01 5.42
CA GLU A 55 13.24 13.49 5.70
C GLU A 55 14.20 13.22 4.52
N GLY A 56 13.78 12.42 3.55
CA GLY A 56 14.51 12.07 2.35
C GLY A 56 15.26 10.74 2.43
N HIS A 57 15.11 9.98 3.53
CA HIS A 57 15.68 8.64 3.64
C HIS A 57 14.98 7.68 2.70
N VAL A 58 15.77 6.86 2.00
CA VAL A 58 15.25 5.84 1.11
C VAL A 58 14.80 4.65 1.96
N LEU A 59 13.51 4.33 1.87
CA LEU A 59 12.94 3.21 2.61
C LEU A 59 12.94 1.92 1.78
N HIS A 60 12.63 2.03 0.48
CA HIS A 60 12.57 0.88 -0.42
C HIS A 60 12.74 1.28 -1.89
N ILE A 61 13.21 0.35 -2.72
CA ILE A 61 13.30 0.50 -4.18
C ILE A 61 12.74 -0.77 -4.83
N PHE A 62 11.71 -0.60 -5.66
CA PHE A 62 11.13 -1.72 -6.41
C PHE A 62 11.97 -2.01 -7.65
N SER A 63 12.51 -3.23 -7.74
CA SER A 63 13.41 -3.60 -8.85
C SER A 63 12.86 -4.74 -9.69
N LYS A 64 11.85 -5.46 -9.19
CA LYS A 64 11.23 -6.60 -9.88
C LYS A 64 9.73 -6.40 -10.05
N ASP A 65 9.18 -7.02 -11.08
CA ASP A 65 7.73 -7.10 -11.29
C ASP A 65 7.08 -7.92 -10.16
N GLU A 66 5.86 -7.54 -9.79
CA GLU A 66 5.07 -8.13 -8.69
C GLU A 66 5.70 -8.08 -7.28
N GLU A 67 6.81 -7.36 -7.11
CA GLU A 67 7.44 -7.16 -5.81
C GLU A 67 6.49 -6.39 -4.87
N THR A 68 6.26 -6.92 -3.66
CA THR A 68 5.37 -6.31 -2.68
C THR A 68 6.14 -5.85 -1.46
N TRP A 69 5.71 -4.72 -0.89
CA TRP A 69 6.29 -4.19 0.34
C TRP A 69 5.23 -3.53 1.22
N THR A 70 5.30 -3.80 2.53
CA THR A 70 4.33 -3.33 3.53
C THR A 70 4.97 -2.25 4.41
N ILE A 71 4.43 -1.03 4.35
CA ILE A 71 4.87 0.12 5.16
C ILE A 71 4.22 0.15 6.53
N VAL A 72 2.91 -0.13 6.58
CA VAL A 72 2.09 -0.04 7.79
C VAL A 72 1.37 -1.38 7.94
N LYS A 73 1.37 -1.90 9.17
CA LYS A 73 0.64 -3.09 9.56
C LYS A 73 -0.57 -2.70 10.41
#